data_AF-A0AA43BUM1-F1
#
_entry.id   AF-A0AA43BUM1-F1
#
_cell.length_a   1.000
_cell.length_b   1.000
_cell.length_c   1.000
_cell.angle_alpha   90.00
_cell.angle_beta   90.00
_cell.angle_gamma   90.00
#
_symmetry.space_group_name_H-M   'P 1'
#
loop_
_entity.id
_entity.type
_entity.pdbx_description
1 polymer ?
#
loop_
_entity_poly.entity_id
_entity_poly.type
_entity_poly.pdbx_seq_one_letter_code
_entity_poly.pdbx_strand_id
1 'polypeptide(L)'
;MRVLAMGAVCALLGCATGSSTVSTVEFAAEDRFLFDNAVDLVDKPAIVESEWRGEFERRVIRADIIAVIKIESLSSDEDRRGSSYRLTARVIDRLKGHSARELILRAHDDQPGFQSVRVNEDRLLRDPFVAFIKWENDAEAELPVPRWHLSPDSPAVRDKVAFFLSPPSGDDRTRVEVLGP
;
A
#
# COMPACT_ATOMS: atom_id res chain seq x y z
N MET A 1 60.97 -8.44 37.29
CA MET A 1 61.15 -8.52 35.82
C MET A 1 59.78 -8.63 35.18
N ARG A 2 59.47 -7.71 34.26
CA ARG A 2 58.67 -7.87 33.02
C ARG A 2 57.19 -8.28 33.15
N VAL A 3 56.21 -7.74 32.42
CA VAL A 3 56.08 -6.72 31.37
C VAL A 3 54.58 -6.38 31.28
N LEU A 4 54.24 -5.11 31.01
CA LEU A 4 52.91 -4.60 30.67
C LEU A 4 52.33 -5.23 29.37
N ALA A 5 51.04 -5.53 29.35
CA ALA A 5 50.26 -5.72 28.10
C ALA A 5 48.98 -4.89 28.26
N MET A 6 48.93 -3.64 27.78
CA MET A 6 48.72 -3.18 26.40
C MET A 6 47.34 -3.58 25.88
N GLY A 7 46.46 -2.57 25.83
CA GLY A 7 45.05 -2.69 25.53
C GLY A 7 44.74 -2.90 24.06
N ALA A 8 43.49 -3.30 23.82
CA ALA A 8 42.85 -3.27 22.52
C ALA A 8 41.50 -2.54 22.67
N VAL A 9 41.52 -1.25 22.31
CA VAL A 9 40.31 -0.45 22.07
C VAL A 9 39.77 -0.88 20.71
N CYS A 10 38.78 -1.77 20.70
CA CYS A 10 37.97 -2.03 19.50
C CYS A 10 36.90 -0.94 19.39
N ALA A 11 37.29 0.19 18.79
CA ALA A 11 36.36 1.15 18.22
C ALA A 11 36.17 0.78 16.75
N LEU A 12 35.15 -0.02 16.44
CA LEU A 12 34.72 -0.23 15.06
C LEU A 12 33.19 -0.28 14.96
N LEU A 13 32.69 0.75 14.26
CA LEU A 13 31.55 0.71 13.35
C LEU A 13 30.18 0.57 14.01
N GLY A 14 29.65 1.72 14.43
CA GLY A 14 28.21 1.91 14.51
C GLY A 14 27.58 1.64 13.16
N CYS A 15 26.89 0.51 13.04
CA CYS A 15 25.81 0.36 12.08
C CYS A 15 24.74 1.39 12.45
N ALA A 16 24.77 2.54 11.79
CA ALA A 16 23.60 3.40 11.70
C ALA A 16 22.56 2.63 10.89
N THR A 17 21.82 1.75 11.57
CA THR A 17 20.58 1.19 11.04
C THR A 17 19.62 2.36 10.94
N GLY A 18 19.60 3.00 9.76
CA GLY A 18 18.57 3.94 9.39
C GLY A 18 17.25 3.20 9.37
N SER A 19 16.59 3.11 10.52
CA SER A 19 15.20 2.72 10.61
C SER A 19 14.43 3.83 9.92
N SER A 20 14.13 3.64 8.63
CA SER A 20 13.08 4.42 7.98
C SER A 20 11.80 4.00 8.67
N THR A 21 11.43 4.71 9.73
CA THR A 21 10.09 4.63 10.30
C THR A 21 9.15 5.12 9.21
N VAL A 22 8.67 4.18 8.40
CA VAL A 22 7.48 4.38 7.59
C VAL A 22 6.43 4.87 8.58
N SER A 23 5.94 6.10 8.38
CA SER A 23 4.84 6.63 9.16
C SER A 23 3.58 5.85 8.76
N THR A 24 3.46 4.62 9.23
CA THR A 24 2.27 3.80 9.05
C THR A 24 1.21 4.35 9.99
N VAL A 25 0.13 4.86 9.41
CA VAL A 25 -1.07 5.12 10.20
C VAL A 25 -1.56 3.76 10.69
N GLU A 26 -1.84 3.63 11.98
CA GLU A 26 -2.32 2.38 12.57
C GLU A 26 -3.49 1.78 11.77
N PHE A 27 -3.50 0.46 11.66
CA PHE A 27 -4.57 -0.27 10.98
C PHE A 27 -5.82 -0.32 11.85
N ALA A 28 -6.83 0.45 11.47
CA ALA A 28 -8.11 0.56 12.17
C ALA A 28 -9.12 -0.48 11.65
N ALA A 29 -10.17 -0.75 12.42
CA ALA A 29 -11.20 -1.72 12.03
C ALA A 29 -11.87 -1.40 10.67
N GLU A 30 -12.03 -0.12 10.35
CA GLU A 30 -12.57 0.36 9.07
C GLU A 30 -11.67 0.07 7.87
N ASP A 31 -10.36 -0.10 8.08
CA ASP A 31 -9.41 -0.40 7.00
C ASP A 31 -9.66 -1.78 6.39
N ARG A 32 -10.25 -2.72 7.13
CA ARG A 32 -10.56 -4.06 6.62
C ARG A 32 -11.48 -4.03 5.40
N PHE A 33 -12.36 -3.04 5.32
CA PHE A 33 -13.28 -2.87 4.19
C PHE A 33 -12.65 -2.09 3.04
N LEU A 34 -11.62 -1.28 3.32
CA LEU A 34 -10.93 -0.50 2.30
C LEU A 34 -9.79 -1.30 1.63
N PHE A 35 -9.17 -2.22 2.39
CA PHE A 35 -8.03 -3.06 2.01
C PHE A 35 -8.41 -4.55 2.21
N ASP A 36 -9.37 -4.97 1.41
CA ASP A 36 -10.09 -6.25 1.49
C ASP A 36 -9.44 -7.38 0.68
N ASN A 37 -8.25 -7.14 0.14
CA ASN A 37 -7.50 -7.99 -0.78
C ASN A 37 -8.27 -8.29 -2.06
N ALA A 38 -9.08 -7.33 -2.52
CA ALA A 38 -9.91 -7.44 -3.71
C ALA A 38 -9.35 -6.68 -4.92
N VAL A 39 -9.92 -7.02 -6.07
CA VAL A 39 -9.64 -6.43 -7.38
C VAL A 39 -10.92 -5.82 -7.90
N ASP A 40 -10.94 -4.49 -8.01
CA ASP A 40 -11.93 -3.77 -8.78
C ASP A 40 -11.56 -3.82 -10.27
N LEU A 41 -12.56 -4.06 -11.10
CA LEU A 41 -12.43 -4.19 -12.54
C LEU A 41 -13.25 -3.16 -13.32
N VAL A 42 -13.92 -2.24 -12.62
CA VAL A 42 -14.62 -1.14 -13.24
C VAL A 42 -13.59 -0.14 -13.74
N ASP A 43 -13.45 0.01 -15.06
CA ASP A 43 -12.46 0.92 -15.66
C ASP A 43 -12.72 2.41 -15.35
N LYS A 44 -13.95 2.73 -14.92
CA LYS A 44 -14.43 4.05 -14.53
C LYS A 44 -15.12 4.01 -13.15
N PRO A 45 -14.47 3.56 -12.08
CA PRO A 45 -15.11 3.47 -10.76
C PRO A 45 -15.50 4.88 -10.29
N ALA A 46 -14.67 5.86 -10.68
CA ALA A 46 -14.83 7.29 -10.58
C ALA A 46 -16.17 7.90 -11.07
N ILE A 47 -16.81 7.30 -12.08
CA ILE A 47 -18.02 7.87 -12.71
C ILE A 47 -19.29 7.20 -12.14
N VAL A 48 -19.14 6.06 -11.46
CA VAL A 48 -20.21 5.40 -10.69
C VAL A 48 -20.29 5.95 -9.25
N GLU A 49 -19.51 7.00 -8.95
CA GLU A 49 -19.29 7.53 -7.59
C GLU A 49 -20.47 8.22 -6.92
N SER A 50 -21.63 8.40 -7.58
CA SER A 50 -22.83 8.84 -6.85
C SER A 50 -23.28 7.83 -5.78
N GLU A 51 -22.82 6.57 -5.81
CA GLU A 51 -23.23 5.51 -4.87
C GLU A 51 -22.13 5.02 -3.90
N TRP A 52 -20.85 5.32 -4.14
CA TRP A 52 -19.75 4.86 -3.28
C TRP A 52 -19.49 5.92 -2.23
N ARG A 53 -19.75 5.61 -0.96
CA ARG A 53 -19.76 6.52 0.20
C ARG A 53 -18.38 7.12 0.55
N GLY A 54 -17.63 7.69 -0.39
CA GLY A 54 -16.26 8.21 -0.19
C GLY A 54 -15.22 7.12 0.04
N GLU A 55 -15.48 5.86 -0.34
CA GLU A 55 -14.56 4.74 -0.09
C GLU A 55 -13.25 4.88 -0.85
N PHE A 56 -13.28 5.32 -2.11
CA PHE A 56 -12.08 5.56 -2.90
C PHE A 56 -11.20 6.65 -2.27
N GLU A 57 -11.81 7.78 -1.89
CA GLU A 57 -11.13 8.87 -1.18
C GLU A 57 -10.49 8.35 0.12
N ARG A 58 -11.26 7.64 0.95
CA ARG A 58 -10.73 7.05 2.19
C ARG A 58 -9.57 6.10 1.91
N ARG A 59 -9.64 5.30 0.84
CA ARG A 59 -8.56 4.39 0.45
C ARG A 59 -7.30 5.16 0.06
N VAL A 60 -7.41 6.24 -0.72
CA VAL A 60 -6.27 7.11 -1.08
C VAL A 60 -5.64 7.73 0.18
N ILE A 61 -6.47 8.27 1.07
CA ILE A 61 -6.01 8.95 2.29
C ILE A 61 -5.33 7.95 3.24
N ARG A 62 -5.93 6.78 3.45
CA ARG A 62 -5.50 5.81 4.48
C ARG A 62 -4.42 4.83 4.03
N ALA A 63 -4.20 4.68 2.72
CA ALA A 63 -3.15 3.81 2.18
C ALA A 63 -1.77 4.30 2.61
N ASP A 64 -0.90 3.38 3.04
CA ASP A 64 0.50 3.71 3.32
C ASP A 64 1.30 3.80 2.02
N ILE A 65 0.93 2.99 1.02
CA ILE A 65 1.54 2.97 -0.31
C ILE A 65 0.44 3.03 -1.37
N ILE A 66 0.66 3.85 -2.40
CA ILE A 66 -0.11 3.80 -3.65
C ILE A 66 0.88 3.68 -4.79
N ALA A 67 0.75 2.63 -5.60
CA ALA A 67 1.69 2.35 -6.67
C ALA A 67 0.98 1.78 -7.90
N VAL A 68 1.49 2.12 -9.07
CA VAL A 68 1.13 1.42 -10.31
C VAL A 68 1.96 0.15 -10.36
N ILE A 69 1.29 -0.98 -10.49
CA ILE A 69 1.90 -2.29 -10.47
C ILE A 69 1.52 -3.12 -11.70
N LYS A 70 2.37 -4.09 -12.01
CA LYS A 70 2.10 -5.15 -12.95
C LYS A 70 2.26 -6.49 -12.24
N ILE A 71 1.22 -7.32 -12.25
CA ILE A 71 1.35 -8.70 -11.74
C ILE A 71 2.17 -9.48 -12.77
N GLU A 72 3.28 -10.06 -12.31
CA GLU A 72 4.21 -10.83 -13.14
C GLU A 72 3.97 -12.33 -13.00
N SER A 73 3.55 -12.77 -11.82
CA SER A 73 3.14 -14.14 -11.58
C SER A 73 2.03 -14.23 -10.55
N LEU A 74 1.20 -15.25 -10.72
CA LEU A 74 0.11 -15.62 -9.84
C LEU A 74 0.22 -17.13 -9.59
N SER A 75 0.27 -17.52 -8.33
CA SER A 75 0.27 -18.92 -7.91
C SER A 75 -0.81 -19.13 -6.86
N SER A 76 -1.60 -20.20 -7.03
CA SER A 76 -2.52 -20.69 -6.01
C SER A 76 -1.85 -21.78 -5.18
N ASP A 77 -2.08 -21.76 -3.88
CA ASP A 77 -1.78 -22.86 -2.97
C ASP A 77 -3.09 -23.35 -2.37
N GLU A 78 -3.27 -24.66 -2.30
CA GLU A 78 -4.44 -25.30 -1.71
C GLU A 78 -3.94 -26.34 -0.70
N ASP A 79 -4.24 -26.10 0.58
CA ASP A 79 -3.84 -26.98 1.67
C ASP A 79 -5.03 -27.32 2.57
N ARG A 80 -4.75 -27.96 3.71
CA ARG A 80 -5.80 -28.31 4.70
C ARG A 80 -6.40 -27.09 5.41
N ARG A 81 -5.75 -25.92 5.34
CA ARG A 81 -6.16 -24.67 5.99
C ARG A 81 -6.99 -23.80 5.05
N GLY A 82 -6.88 -23.99 3.75
CA GLY A 82 -7.71 -23.31 2.75
C GLY A 82 -6.97 -23.11 1.44
N SER A 83 -7.61 -22.38 0.54
CA SER A 83 -6.99 -21.89 -0.70
C SER A 83 -6.40 -20.49 -0.49
N SER A 84 -5.27 -20.21 -1.12
CA SER A 84 -4.67 -18.88 -1.13
C SER A 84 -4.05 -18.56 -2.47
N TYR A 85 -4.04 -17.28 -2.83
CA TYR A 85 -3.27 -16.76 -3.94
C TYR A 85 -2.07 -15.97 -3.43
N ARG A 86 -0.95 -16.12 -4.14
CA ARG A 86 0.22 -15.28 -4.05
C ARG A 86 0.45 -14.60 -5.39
N LEU A 87 0.44 -13.28 -5.38
CA LEU A 87 0.67 -12.43 -6.54
C LEU A 87 2.03 -11.74 -6.36
N THR A 88 2.93 -11.95 -7.30
CA THR A 88 4.20 -11.21 -7.37
C THR A 88 4.01 -10.05 -8.34
N ALA A 89 4.20 -8.83 -7.83
CA ALA A 89 3.92 -7.61 -8.56
C ALA A 89 5.17 -6.75 -8.69
N ARG A 90 5.47 -6.30 -9.92
CA ARG A 90 6.49 -5.29 -10.17
C ARG A 90 5.88 -3.89 -10.06
N VAL A 91 6.54 -3.02 -9.31
CA VAL A 91 6.19 -1.60 -9.21
C VAL A 91 6.70 -0.88 -10.46
N ILE A 92 5.77 -0.33 -11.24
CA ILE A 92 6.04 0.51 -12.41
C ILE A 92 6.27 1.95 -11.97
N ASP A 93 5.39 2.47 -11.12
CA ASP A 93 5.39 3.86 -10.69
C ASP A 93 4.89 3.97 -9.23
N ARG A 94 5.39 4.94 -8.47
CA ARG A 94 5.00 5.18 -7.07
C ARG A 94 4.27 6.50 -6.97
N LEU A 95 3.02 6.45 -6.54
CA LEU A 95 2.16 7.63 -6.38
C LEU A 95 2.16 8.14 -4.94
N LYS A 96 2.28 7.25 -3.95
CA LYS A 96 2.36 7.57 -2.52
C LYS A 96 3.24 6.55 -1.79
N GLY A 97 3.99 7.02 -0.80
CA GLY A 97 4.78 6.17 0.08
C GLY A 97 6.02 5.57 -0.58
N HIS A 98 6.75 4.75 0.19
CA HIS A 98 7.95 4.06 -0.27
C HIS A 98 7.73 2.55 -0.24
N SER A 99 8.28 1.86 -1.23
CA SER A 99 8.17 0.41 -1.36
C SER A 99 9.40 -0.17 -2.06
N ALA A 100 9.63 -1.47 -1.90
CA ALA A 100 10.53 -2.21 -2.79
C ALA A 100 10.03 -2.14 -4.26
N ARG A 101 10.90 -2.55 -5.20
CA ARG A 101 10.54 -2.62 -6.63
C ARG A 101 9.60 -3.77 -6.95
N GLU A 102 9.57 -4.77 -6.07
CA GLU A 102 8.68 -5.92 -6.13
C GLU A 102 7.83 -5.95 -4.86
N LEU A 103 6.58 -6.35 -5.01
CA LEU A 103 5.61 -6.50 -3.94
C LEU A 103 5.01 -7.91 -4.01
N ILE A 104 4.77 -8.49 -2.84
CA ILE A 104 4.11 -9.80 -2.72
C ILE A 104 2.77 -9.56 -2.06
N LEU A 105 1.70 -9.77 -2.83
CA LEU A 105 0.33 -9.62 -2.37
C LEU A 105 -0.29 -11.00 -2.18
N ARG A 106 -1.10 -11.15 -1.13
CA ARG A 106 -1.74 -12.42 -0.79
C ARG A 106 -3.24 -12.24 -0.61
N ALA A 107 -4.01 -13.22 -1.05
CA ALA A 107 -5.44 -13.33 -0.77
C ALA A 107 -5.74 -14.74 -0.29
N HIS A 108 -6.38 -14.87 0.87
CA HIS A 108 -6.83 -16.15 1.44
C HIS A 108 -8.33 -16.32 1.22
N ASP A 109 -8.81 -17.55 1.09
CA ASP A 109 -10.22 -17.87 0.79
C ASP A 109 -11.23 -17.43 1.85
N ASP A 110 -10.78 -17.18 3.08
CA ASP A 110 -11.53 -16.55 4.16
C ASP A 110 -11.67 -15.02 4.03
N GLN A 111 -11.01 -14.41 3.03
CA GLN A 111 -11.02 -12.96 2.82
C GLN A 111 -12.01 -12.56 1.72
N PRO A 112 -12.70 -11.41 1.87
CA PRO A 112 -13.72 -10.97 0.91
C PRO A 112 -13.20 -10.88 -0.54
N GLY A 113 -11.96 -10.41 -0.72
CA GLY A 113 -11.37 -10.20 -2.04
C GLY A 113 -10.91 -11.45 -2.77
N PHE A 114 -10.83 -12.61 -2.13
CA PHE A 114 -10.31 -13.83 -2.77
C PHE A 114 -11.04 -14.22 -4.05
N GLN A 115 -12.37 -14.13 -4.04
CA GLN A 115 -13.17 -14.45 -5.22
C GLN A 115 -12.85 -13.54 -6.40
N SER A 116 -12.59 -12.25 -6.13
CA SER A 116 -12.23 -11.30 -7.18
C SER A 116 -10.87 -11.61 -7.81
N VAL A 117 -9.94 -12.23 -7.08
CA VAL A 117 -8.68 -12.73 -7.65
C VAL A 117 -8.96 -13.94 -8.52
N ARG A 118 -9.66 -14.94 -7.96
CA ARG A 118 -9.94 -16.23 -8.62
C ARG A 118 -10.62 -16.08 -9.98
N VAL A 119 -11.62 -15.20 -10.09
CA VAL A 119 -12.37 -15.05 -11.36
C VAL A 119 -11.64 -14.17 -12.39
N ASN A 120 -10.52 -13.55 -12.02
CA ASN A 120 -9.83 -12.55 -12.84
C ASN A 120 -8.32 -12.81 -13.03
N GLU A 121 -7.86 -14.04 -12.83
CA GLU A 121 -6.43 -14.41 -12.93
C GLU A 121 -5.78 -13.95 -14.24
N ASP A 122 -6.41 -14.24 -15.38
CA ASP A 122 -5.93 -13.85 -16.71
C ASP A 122 -5.79 -12.33 -16.85
N ARG A 123 -6.76 -11.60 -16.29
CA ARG A 123 -6.78 -10.14 -16.36
C ARG A 123 -5.69 -9.54 -15.47
N LEU A 124 -5.49 -10.11 -14.27
CA LEU A 124 -4.43 -9.71 -13.36
C LEU A 124 -3.05 -9.81 -14.02
N LEU A 125 -2.81 -10.91 -14.75
CA LEU A 125 -1.54 -11.14 -15.46
C LEU A 125 -1.40 -10.28 -16.73
N ARG A 126 -2.49 -9.82 -17.35
CA ARG A 126 -2.45 -9.08 -18.61
C ARG A 126 -2.46 -7.55 -18.45
N ASP A 127 -3.19 -7.02 -17.47
CA ASP A 127 -3.38 -5.58 -17.33
C ASP A 127 -2.51 -5.00 -16.19
N PRO A 128 -2.19 -3.68 -16.20
CA PRO A 128 -1.63 -2.98 -15.04
C PRO A 128 -2.72 -2.46 -14.09
N PHE A 129 -2.35 -2.26 -12.82
CA PHE A 129 -3.27 -1.86 -11.76
C PHE A 129 -2.67 -0.75 -10.89
N VAL A 130 -3.52 0.07 -10.29
CA VAL A 130 -3.18 0.90 -9.14
C VAL A 130 -3.43 0.08 -7.88
N ALA A 131 -2.36 -0.20 -7.13
CA ALA A 131 -2.42 -0.86 -5.84
C ALA A 131 -2.49 0.16 -4.72
N PHE A 132 -3.48 0.00 -3.85
CA PHE A 132 -3.59 0.68 -2.57
C PHE A 132 -3.20 -0.31 -1.48
N ILE A 133 -2.18 -0.01 -0.69
CA ILE A 133 -1.64 -0.94 0.31
C ILE A 133 -1.60 -0.25 1.66
N LYS A 134 -2.04 -0.98 2.68
CA LYS A 134 -1.92 -0.61 4.07
C LYS A 134 -1.31 -1.77 4.86
N TRP A 135 -0.39 -1.46 5.76
CA TRP A 135 0.25 -2.46 6.60
C TRP A 135 -0.62 -2.75 7.82
N GLU A 136 -0.96 -4.02 8.04
CA GLU A 136 -1.58 -4.51 9.26
C GLU A 136 -0.51 -5.16 10.14
N ASN A 137 -0.41 -4.71 11.38
CA ASN A 137 0.42 -5.37 12.38
C ASN A 137 -0.37 -6.57 12.92
N ASP A 138 -0.12 -7.74 12.35
CA ASP A 138 -0.66 -8.98 12.87
C ASP A 138 0.20 -9.45 14.04
N ALA A 139 -0.41 -9.66 15.21
CA ALA A 139 0.28 -10.09 16.42
C ALA A 139 0.90 -11.49 16.28
N GLU A 140 0.41 -12.31 15.35
CA GLU A 140 0.94 -13.64 15.06
C GLU A 140 2.04 -13.62 13.99
N ALA A 141 2.18 -12.53 13.24
CA ALA A 141 3.18 -12.40 12.18
C ALA A 141 4.45 -11.68 12.67
N GLU A 142 5.61 -12.18 12.27
CA GLU A 142 6.90 -11.54 12.56
C GLU A 142 7.09 -10.21 11.82
N LEU A 143 6.36 -10.01 10.71
CA LEU A 143 6.43 -8.83 9.86
C LEU A 143 5.02 -8.31 9.58
N PRO A 144 4.85 -6.97 9.42
CA PRO A 144 3.57 -6.39 9.01
C PRO A 144 3.07 -7.01 7.70
N VAL A 145 1.78 -7.35 7.68
CA VAL A 145 1.14 -8.01 6.54
C VAL A 145 0.53 -6.93 5.65
N PRO A 146 0.78 -6.94 4.32
CA PRO A 146 0.16 -5.99 3.42
C PRO A 146 -1.32 -6.37 3.21
N ARG A 147 -2.22 -5.48 3.60
CA ARG A 147 -3.62 -5.47 3.17
C ARG A 147 -3.75 -4.56 1.96
N TRP A 148 -4.45 -5.01 0.93
CA TRP A 148 -4.42 -4.32 -0.35
C TRP A 148 -5.77 -4.26 -1.03
N HIS A 149 -5.87 -3.38 -2.03
CA HIS A 149 -6.96 -3.34 -2.98
C HIS A 149 -6.41 -2.88 -4.32
N LEU A 150 -6.83 -3.51 -5.41
CA LEU A 150 -6.41 -3.16 -6.77
C LEU A 150 -7.54 -2.48 -7.52
N SER A 151 -7.22 -1.40 -8.22
CA SER A 151 -8.10 -0.79 -9.21
C SER A 151 -7.40 -0.75 -10.57
N PRO A 152 -8.13 -0.69 -11.70
CA PRO A 152 -7.49 -0.65 -13.01
C PRO A 152 -6.58 0.58 -13.15
N ASP A 153 -5.45 0.43 -13.83
CA ASP A 153 -4.58 1.56 -14.15
C ASP A 153 -5.14 2.40 -15.31
N SER A 154 -6.26 3.09 -15.05
CA SER A 154 -6.92 3.96 -16.02
C SER A 154 -6.63 5.45 -15.72
N PRO A 155 -6.70 6.34 -16.73
CA PRO A 155 -6.57 7.78 -16.50
C PRO A 155 -7.54 8.30 -15.44
N ALA A 156 -8.78 7.81 -15.43
CA ALA A 156 -9.79 8.23 -14.45
C ALA A 156 -9.41 7.88 -13.01
N VAL A 157 -8.82 6.70 -12.77
CA VAL A 157 -8.32 6.30 -11.44
C VAL A 157 -7.12 7.16 -11.06
N ARG A 158 -6.15 7.35 -11.98
CA ARG A 158 -4.96 8.17 -11.73
C ARG A 158 -5.28 9.62 -11.42
N ASP A 159 -6.18 10.24 -12.19
CA ASP A 159 -6.59 11.63 -12.00
C ASP A 159 -7.20 11.84 -10.60
N LYS A 160 -8.00 10.87 -10.12
CA LYS A 160 -8.56 10.93 -8.78
C LYS A 160 -7.55 10.72 -7.67
N VAL A 161 -6.63 9.76 -7.85
CA VAL A 161 -5.50 9.62 -6.91
C VAL A 161 -4.74 10.94 -6.83
N ALA A 162 -4.37 11.52 -7.97
CA ALA A 162 -3.66 12.79 -8.02
C ALA A 162 -4.43 13.93 -7.37
N PHE A 163 -5.75 14.02 -7.60
CA PHE A 163 -6.63 14.99 -6.96
C PHE A 163 -6.58 14.90 -5.43
N PHE A 164 -6.76 13.70 -4.85
CA PHE A 164 -6.78 13.51 -3.40
C PHE A 164 -5.39 13.55 -2.74
N LEU A 165 -4.30 13.36 -3.51
CA LEU A 165 -2.93 13.53 -3.01
C LEU A 165 -2.43 14.97 -3.13
N SER A 166 -3.09 15.80 -3.93
CA SER A 166 -2.69 17.20 -4.09
C SER A 166 -2.92 17.96 -2.77
N PRO A 167 -1.96 18.79 -2.32
CA PRO A 167 -2.20 19.69 -1.21
C PRO A 167 -3.43 20.57 -1.53
N PRO A 168 -4.26 20.93 -0.54
CA PRO A 168 -5.26 21.96 -0.76
C PRO A 168 -4.52 23.18 -1.29
N SER A 169 -4.89 23.64 -2.49
CA SER A 169 -4.34 24.87 -3.05
C SER A 169 -4.57 25.96 -2.03
N GLY A 170 -3.50 26.45 -1.41
CA GLY A 170 -3.56 27.57 -0.49
C GLY A 170 -4.20 28.72 -1.26
N ASP A 171 -5.45 29.04 -0.94
CA ASP A 171 -6.13 30.15 -1.56
C ASP A 171 -5.48 31.42 -1.01
N ASP A 172 -4.57 32.02 -1.78
CA ASP A 172 -3.92 33.31 -1.48
C ASP A 172 -4.94 34.44 -1.22
N ARG A 173 -6.23 34.20 -1.46
CA ARG A 173 -7.34 35.10 -1.15
C ARG A 173 -7.83 35.07 0.30
N THR A 174 -7.31 34.17 1.14
CA THR A 174 -7.65 34.11 2.57
C THR A 174 -6.53 34.65 3.48
N ARG A 175 -5.73 35.61 2.99
CA ARG A 175 -4.98 36.50 3.89
C ARG A 175 -5.89 37.65 4.29
N VAL A 176 -6.58 37.49 5.41
CA VAL A 176 -7.23 38.61 6.10
C VAL A 176 -6.10 39.41 6.74
N GLU A 177 -5.72 40.53 6.13
CA GLU A 177 -4.93 41.56 6.81
C GLU A 177 -5.77 42.10 7.97
N VAL A 178 -5.39 41.74 9.20
CA VAL A 178 -5.90 42.41 10.39
C VAL A 178 -5.27 43.79 10.44
N LEU A 179 -6.00 44.80 9.96
CA LEU A 179 -5.65 46.19 10.24
C LEU A 179 -5.81 46.40 11.75
N GLY A 180 -4.70 46.65 12.43
CA GLY A 180 -4.68 47.00 13.85
C GLY A 180 -5.46 48.30 14.12
N PRO A 181 -5.92 48.50 15.36
CA PRO A 181 -6.76 49.62 15.77
C PRO A 181 -6.06 50.98 15.67
#